data_AF-A0AAD2PZ68-F1
#
_entry.id   AF-A0AAD2PZ68-F1
#
_cell.length_a   1.000
_cell.length_b   1.000
_cell.length_c   1.000
_cell.angle_alpha   90.00
_cell.angle_beta   90.00
_cell.angle_gamma   90.00
#
_symmetry.space_group_name_H-M   'P 1'
#
loop_
_entity.id
_entity.type
_entity.pdbx_description
1 polymer ?
#
loop_
_entity_poly.entity_id
_entity_poly.type
_entity_poly.pdbx_seq_one_letter_code
_entity_poly.pdbx_strand_id
1 'polypeptide(L)'
;MSDTKRNTIGKFGLLSLTFAAVYSFNNVINNNIELGLASAPMFFLATIFYFIPFCLIIAEFVSLNKNSEAGVYAWVKSSLGGRWAFITAYTYWFVNLFFFTSLLPRVIAYASYAFLGYEYIMTPVATTIISMVLFAFST
;
A
#
# COMPACT_ATOMS: atom_id res chain seq x y z
N MET A 1 -12.80 -23.23 -27.27
CA MET A 1 -12.16 -22.76 -26.03
C MET A 1 -11.44 -21.47 -26.40
N SER A 2 -12.06 -20.32 -26.18
CA SER A 2 -11.45 -19.03 -26.54
C SER A 2 -10.31 -18.76 -25.56
N ASP A 3 -9.08 -18.73 -26.06
CA ASP A 3 -7.94 -18.19 -25.33
C ASP A 3 -8.23 -16.73 -24.98
N THR A 4 -8.74 -16.50 -23.76
CA THR A 4 -8.94 -15.18 -23.20
C THR A 4 -7.55 -14.58 -23.02
N LYS A 5 -7.10 -13.83 -24.02
CA LYS A 5 -5.83 -13.10 -24.02
C LYS A 5 -5.81 -12.19 -22.78
N ARG A 6 -5.13 -12.63 -21.72
CA ARG A 6 -5.06 -11.87 -20.46
C ARG A 6 -4.39 -10.53 -20.73
N ASN A 7 -5.08 -9.45 -20.39
CA ASN A 7 -4.48 -8.12 -20.39
C ASN A 7 -3.42 -8.09 -19.28
N THR A 8 -2.16 -8.20 -19.68
CA THR A 8 -1.02 -7.98 -18.80
C THR A 8 -0.74 -6.49 -18.70
N ILE A 9 -0.54 -6.01 -17.47
CA ILE A 9 -0.08 -4.65 -17.22
C ILE A 9 1.30 -4.50 -17.84
N GLY A 10 1.49 -3.45 -18.66
CA GLY A 10 2.79 -3.14 -19.24
C GLY A 10 3.83 -2.85 -18.15
N LYS A 11 5.10 -3.21 -18.40
CA LYS A 11 6.20 -3.04 -17.43
C LYS A 11 6.28 -1.61 -16.86
N PHE A 12 6.02 -0.61 -17.70
CA PHE A 12 5.99 0.79 -17.29
C PHE A 12 4.80 1.12 -16.38
N GLY A 13 3.61 0.58 -16.67
CA GLY A 13 2.42 0.76 -15.83
C GLY A 13 2.55 0.07 -14.47
N LEU A 14 3.23 -1.09 -14.44
CA LEU A 14 3.55 -1.76 -13.18
C LEU A 14 4.55 -0.93 -12.36
N LEU A 15 5.60 -0.42 -13.01
CA LEU A 15 6.61 0.41 -12.35
C LEU A 15 6.05 1.74 -11.84
N SER A 16 5.16 2.39 -12.60
CA SER A 16 4.53 3.63 -12.14
C SER A 16 3.58 3.39 -10.97
N LEU A 17 2.85 2.27 -10.99
CA LEU A 17 1.96 1.88 -9.89
C LEU A 17 2.74 1.57 -8.61
N THR A 18 3.84 0.81 -8.70
CA THR A 18 4.68 0.53 -7.54
C THR A 18 5.37 1.79 -7.03
N PHE A 19 5.84 2.66 -7.93
CA PHE A 19 6.42 3.95 -7.54
C PHE A 19 5.41 4.83 -6.79
N ALA A 20 4.19 4.98 -7.32
CA ALA A 20 3.14 5.77 -6.68
C ALA A 20 2.69 5.19 -5.33
N ALA A 21 2.64 3.86 -5.21
CA ALA A 21 2.26 3.20 -3.96
C ALA A 21 3.32 3.35 -2.86
N VAL A 22 4.61 3.34 -3.23
CA VAL A 22 5.73 3.43 -2.27
C VAL A 22 6.05 4.88 -1.94
N TYR A 23 6.19 5.75 -2.96
CA TYR A 23 6.51 7.16 -2.80
C TYR A 23 5.22 7.99 -2.66
N SER A 24 4.59 7.91 -1.49
CA SER A 24 3.58 8.90 -1.10
C SER A 24 4.30 10.20 -0.74
N PHE A 25 4.22 11.23 -1.59
CA PHE A 25 4.84 12.55 -1.37
C PHE A 25 4.55 13.12 0.02
N ASN A 26 3.34 12.89 0.54
CA ASN A 26 2.95 13.31 1.88
C ASN A 26 3.85 12.71 2.98
N ASN A 27 4.27 11.45 2.84
CA ASN A 27 5.13 10.81 3.83
C ASN A 27 6.54 11.43 3.84
N VAL A 28 7.09 11.79 2.68
CA VAL A 28 8.40 12.44 2.58
C VAL A 28 8.36 13.85 3.17
N ILE A 29 7.29 14.61 2.88
CA ILE A 29 7.09 15.97 3.38
C ILE A 29 6.92 15.96 4.90
N ASN A 30 6.06 15.09 5.45
CA ASN A 30 5.84 15.01 6.89
C ASN A 30 7.12 14.63 7.64
N ASN A 31 7.89 13.66 7.14
CA ASN A 31 9.18 13.30 7.75
C ASN A 31 10.20 14.44 7.69
N ASN A 32 10.19 15.25 6.62
CA ASN A 32 11.08 16.41 6.51
C ASN A 32 10.62 17.57 7.42
N ILE A 33 9.32 17.72 7.68
CA ILE A 33 8.81 18.69 8.65
C ILE A 33 9.18 18.27 10.09
N GLU A 34 9.08 16.99 10.42
CA GLU A 34 9.35 16.48 11.78
C GLU A 34 10.84 16.37 12.11
N LEU A 35 11.68 15.90 11.17
CA LEU A 35 13.11 15.65 11.38
C LEU A 35 14.01 16.71 10.72
N GLY A 36 13.45 17.62 9.93
CA GLY A 36 14.22 18.62 9.19
C GLY A 36 15.17 18.00 8.17
N LEU A 37 16.28 18.70 7.90
CA LEU A 37 17.34 18.27 6.98
C LEU A 37 17.99 16.92 7.34
N ALA A 38 17.84 16.44 8.58
CA ALA A 38 18.33 15.12 9.01
C ALA A 38 17.51 13.95 8.42
N SER A 39 16.34 14.22 7.83
CA SER A 39 15.54 13.23 7.10
C SER A 39 16.28 12.66 5.88
N ALA A 40 16.99 13.49 5.12
CA ALA A 40 17.67 13.09 3.89
C ALA A 40 18.73 11.97 4.08
N PRO A 41 19.70 12.08 5.01
CA PRO A 41 20.65 10.99 5.25
C PRO A 41 19.97 9.73 5.82
N MET A 42 18.89 9.88 6.59
CA MET A 42 18.15 8.73 7.11
C MET A 42 17.41 7.97 6.00
N PHE A 43 16.78 8.68 5.07
CA PHE A 43 16.17 8.06 3.88
C PHE A 43 17.21 7.35 3.00
N PHE A 44 18.41 7.92 2.88
CA PHE A 44 19.50 7.28 2.16
C PHE A 44 19.93 5.96 2.82
N LEU A 45 20.12 5.96 4.14
CA LEU A 45 20.46 4.75 4.90
C LEU A 45 19.32 3.72 4.83
N ALA A 46 18.07 4.13 5.01
CA ALA A 46 16.90 3.25 4.90
C ALA A 46 16.80 2.63 3.50
N THR A 47 17.15 3.36 2.45
CA THR A 47 17.16 2.82 1.08
C THR A 47 18.17 1.68 0.95
N ILE A 48 19.39 1.87 1.47
CA ILE A 48 20.46 0.88 1.35
C ILE A 48 20.19 -0.36 2.21
N PHE A 49 19.83 -0.17 3.48
CA PHE A 49 19.74 -1.28 4.43
C PHE A 49 18.38 -1.98 4.45
N TYR A 50 17.31 -1.30 4.04
CA TYR A 50 15.96 -1.86 4.06
C TYR A 50 15.40 -2.04 2.65
N PHE A 51 15.35 -0.99 1.83
CA PHE A 51 14.65 -1.05 0.55
C PHE A 51 15.32 -2.00 -0.46
N ILE A 52 16.63 -1.89 -0.66
CA ILE A 52 17.36 -2.75 -1.61
C ILE A 52 17.26 -4.24 -1.23
N PRO A 53 17.60 -4.66 0.02
CA PRO A 53 17.45 -6.06 0.42
C PRO A 53 16.02 -6.57 0.30
N PHE A 54 15.03 -5.75 0.68
CA PHE A 54 13.63 -6.10 0.56
C PHE A 54 13.22 -6.37 -0.89
N CYS A 55 13.61 -5.50 -1.84
CA CYS A 55 13.34 -5.71 -3.26
C CYS A 55 13.93 -7.01 -3.80
N LEU A 56 15.16 -7.36 -3.38
CA LEU A 56 15.80 -8.61 -3.79
C LEU A 56 15.06 -9.85 -3.27
N ILE A 57 14.68 -9.83 -1.99
CA ILE A 57 13.91 -10.92 -1.36
C ILE A 57 12.56 -11.13 -2.07
N ILE A 58 11.83 -10.04 -2.33
CA ILE A 58 10.54 -10.13 -3.03
C ILE A 58 10.72 -10.62 -4.47
N ALA A 59 11.76 -10.17 -5.17
CA ALA A 59 12.07 -10.65 -6.52
C ALA A 59 12.32 -12.15 -6.56
N GLU A 60 13.04 -12.69 -5.58
CA GLU A 60 13.27 -14.13 -5.45
C GLU A 60 11.95 -14.88 -5.19
N PHE A 61 11.11 -14.41 -4.27
CA PHE A 61 9.81 -15.03 -3.98
C PHE A 61 8.84 -15.03 -5.16
N VAL A 62 8.81 -13.93 -5.92
CA VAL A 62 8.04 -13.83 -7.17
C VAL A 62 8.58 -14.81 -8.21
N SER A 63 9.91 -14.95 -8.31
CA SER A 63 10.54 -15.86 -9.26
C SER A 63 10.32 -17.35 -8.92
N LEU A 64 10.19 -17.69 -7.64
CA LEU A 64 9.86 -19.03 -7.17
C LEU A 64 8.38 -19.38 -7.40
N ASN A 65 7.49 -18.38 -7.32
CA ASN A 65 6.04 -18.56 -7.44
C ASN A 65 5.46 -18.00 -8.75
N LYS A 66 6.16 -18.15 -9.89
CA LYS A 66 5.77 -17.60 -11.21
C LYS A 66 4.37 -17.98 -11.69
N ASN A 67 3.87 -19.16 -11.27
CA ASN A 67 2.58 -19.70 -11.71
C ASN A 67 1.46 -19.45 -10.70
N SER A 68 1.74 -18.81 -9.55
CA SER A 68 0.77 -18.63 -8.48
C SER A 68 0.31 -17.18 -8.40
N GLU A 69 -0.99 -16.96 -8.60
CA GLU A 69 -1.62 -15.64 -8.55
C GLU A 69 -1.92 -15.17 -7.11
N ALA A 70 -1.74 -16.04 -6.13
CA ALA A 70 -2.08 -15.72 -4.73
C ALA A 70 -1.07 -14.77 -4.05
N GLY A 71 -0.08 -14.25 -4.79
CA GLY A 71 0.85 -13.22 -4.32
C GLY A 71 1.53 -13.59 -3.01
N VAL A 72 1.40 -12.71 -2.01
CA VAL A 72 2.01 -12.87 -0.67
C VAL A 72 1.60 -14.19 0.01
N TYR A 73 0.36 -14.65 -0.18
CA TYR A 73 -0.09 -15.93 0.37
C TYR A 73 0.69 -17.11 -0.22
N ALA A 74 0.95 -17.08 -1.53
CA ALA A 74 1.74 -18.13 -2.20
C ALA A 74 3.18 -18.15 -1.70
N TRP A 75 3.78 -16.97 -1.52
CA TRP A 75 5.16 -16.83 -1.05
C TRP A 75 5.31 -17.45 0.35
N VAL A 76 4.44 -17.05 1.29
CA VAL A 76 4.48 -17.58 2.66
C VAL A 76 4.11 -19.07 2.71
N LYS A 77 3.15 -19.52 1.90
CA LYS A 77 2.81 -20.95 1.83
C LYS A 77 3.99 -21.79 1.36
N SER A 78 4.78 -21.28 0.40
CA SER A 78 5.95 -21.97 -0.12
C SER A 78 7.10 -22.08 0.89
N SER A 79 7.26 -21.09 1.78
CA SER A 79 8.37 -21.05 2.74
C SER A 79 8.06 -21.62 4.11
N LEU A 80 6.88 -21.31 4.64
CA LEU A 80 6.51 -21.53 6.05
C LEU A 80 5.32 -22.50 6.19
N GLY A 81 4.61 -22.79 5.10
CA GLY A 81 3.47 -23.71 5.09
C GLY A 81 2.10 -23.03 5.25
N GLY A 82 1.03 -23.83 5.21
CA GLY A 82 -0.35 -23.33 5.08
C GLY A 82 -0.86 -22.51 6.26
N ARG A 83 -0.48 -22.85 7.51
CA ARG A 83 -0.95 -22.12 8.71
C ARG A 83 -0.45 -20.67 8.72
N TRP A 84 0.82 -20.47 8.36
CA TRP A 84 1.43 -19.14 8.30
C TRP A 84 0.91 -18.33 7.12
N ALA A 85 0.67 -18.99 5.98
CA ALA A 85 0.08 -18.33 4.82
C ALA A 85 -1.31 -17.75 5.16
N PHE A 86 -2.14 -18.50 5.89
CA PHE A 86 -3.45 -18.00 6.34
C PHE A 86 -3.32 -16.78 7.25
N ILE A 87 -2.43 -16.83 8.25
CA ILE A 87 -2.17 -15.69 9.14
C ILE A 87 -1.72 -14.47 8.33
N THR A 88 -0.82 -14.64 7.36
CA THR A 88 -0.37 -13.53 6.52
C THR A 88 -1.51 -12.93 5.68
N ALA A 89 -2.33 -13.76 5.04
CA ALA A 89 -3.48 -13.27 4.27
C ALA A 89 -4.50 -12.57 5.17
N TYR A 90 -4.76 -13.11 6.36
CA TYR A 90 -5.65 -12.49 7.35
C TYR A 90 -5.11 -11.13 7.82
N THR A 91 -3.83 -11.05 8.21
CA THR A 91 -3.22 -9.79 8.63
C THR A 91 -3.19 -8.76 7.51
N TYR A 92 -2.93 -9.19 6.27
CA TYR A 92 -2.97 -8.31 5.10
C TYR A 92 -4.36 -7.71 4.90
N TRP A 93 -5.42 -8.53 4.97
CA TRP A 93 -6.79 -8.05 4.91
C TRP A 93 -7.13 -7.13 6.10
N PHE A 94 -6.72 -7.50 7.31
CA PHE A 94 -7.02 -6.75 8.53
C PHE A 94 -6.36 -5.35 8.55
N VAL A 95 -5.10 -5.22 8.11
CA VAL A 95 -4.43 -3.91 8.03
C VAL A 95 -5.11 -3.00 7.01
N ASN A 96 -5.60 -3.56 5.90
CA ASN A 96 -6.31 -2.78 4.89
C ASN A 96 -7.60 -2.14 5.44
N LEU A 97 -8.27 -2.76 6.41
CA LEU A 97 -9.44 -2.18 7.09
C LEU A 97 -9.08 -0.82 7.71
N PHE A 98 -8.01 -0.74 8.49
CA PHE A 98 -7.58 0.53 9.09
C PHE A 98 -7.02 1.50 8.06
N PHE A 99 -6.33 0.99 7.04
CA PHE A 99 -5.81 1.82 5.97
C PHE A 99 -6.92 2.62 5.27
N PHE A 100 -8.03 1.99 4.89
CA PHE A 100 -9.17 2.69 4.30
C PHE A 100 -9.78 3.73 5.24
N THR A 101 -9.89 3.42 6.53
CA THR A 101 -10.39 4.40 7.52
C THR A 101 -9.49 5.62 7.67
N SER A 102 -8.17 5.45 7.51
CA SER A 102 -7.21 6.56 7.56
C SER A 102 -7.10 7.35 6.25
N LEU A 103 -7.42 6.72 5.10
CA LEU A 103 -7.41 7.36 3.79
C LEU A 103 -8.59 8.29 3.59
N LEU A 104 -9.79 7.91 4.05
CA LEU A 104 -11.01 8.65 3.76
C LEU A 104 -10.96 10.12 4.24
N PRO A 105 -10.57 10.44 5.49
CA PRO A 105 -10.44 11.83 5.93
C PRO A 105 -9.44 12.61 5.09
N ARG A 106 -8.34 11.96 4.69
CA ARG A 106 -7.27 12.57 3.90
C ARG A 106 -7.74 12.94 2.49
N VAL A 107 -8.50 12.05 1.85
CA VAL A 107 -9.11 12.32 0.53
C VAL A 107 -10.13 13.44 0.63
N ILE A 108 -10.97 13.46 1.67
CA ILE A 108 -11.95 14.53 1.89
C ILE A 108 -11.26 15.87 2.13
N ALA A 109 -10.20 15.91 2.95
CA ALA A 109 -9.45 17.12 3.22
C ALA A 109 -8.80 17.68 1.93
N TYR A 110 -8.16 16.83 1.13
CA TYR A 110 -7.57 17.27 -0.15
C TYR A 110 -8.62 17.68 -1.18
N ALA A 111 -9.76 16.99 -1.25
CA ALA A 111 -10.86 17.37 -2.13
C ALA A 111 -11.48 18.71 -1.69
N SER A 112 -11.71 18.91 -0.39
CA SER A 112 -12.20 20.18 0.18
C SER A 112 -11.24 21.31 -0.14
N TYR A 113 -9.94 21.08 0.01
CA TYR A 113 -8.92 22.07 -0.33
C TYR A 113 -8.94 22.42 -1.83
N ALA A 114 -9.12 21.43 -2.71
CA ALA A 114 -9.16 21.64 -4.15
C ALA A 114 -10.40 22.40 -4.64
N PHE A 115 -11.58 22.16 -4.04
CA PHE A 115 -12.85 22.75 -4.51
C PHE A 115 -13.33 23.96 -3.71
N LEU A 116 -13.11 23.99 -2.39
CA LEU A 116 -13.67 25.01 -1.49
C LEU A 116 -12.61 25.99 -0.96
N GLY A 117 -11.32 25.69 -1.14
CA GLY A 117 -10.21 26.53 -0.67
C GLY A 117 -10.02 26.55 0.86
N TYR A 118 -10.81 25.78 1.61
CA TYR A 118 -10.70 25.61 3.06
C TYR A 118 -10.75 24.13 3.45
N GLU A 119 -10.09 23.78 4.55
CA GLU A 119 -10.05 22.42 5.06
C GLU A 119 -11.31 22.11 5.88
N TYR A 120 -12.20 21.27 5.33
CA TYR A 120 -13.31 20.74 6.10
C TYR A 120 -12.88 19.45 6.81
N ILE A 121 -12.50 19.58 8.07
CA ILE A 121 -12.19 18.43 8.93
C ILE A 121 -13.52 17.91 9.50
N MET A 122 -14.03 16.85 8.89
CA MET A 122 -15.16 16.09 9.43
C MET A 122 -14.85 15.61 10.85
N THR A 123 -15.85 15.62 11.73
CA THR A 123 -15.71 15.15 13.12
C THR A 123 -15.15 13.71 13.15
N PRO A 124 -14.25 13.34 14.09
CA PRO A 124 -13.64 12.00 14.14
C PRO A 124 -14.65 10.83 14.15
N VAL A 125 -15.84 11.07 14.69
CA VAL A 125 -16.94 10.09 14.69
C VAL A 125 -17.61 9.98 13.32
N ALA A 126 -17.77 11.09 12.59
CA ALA A 126 -18.35 11.07 11.25
C ALA A 126 -17.42 10.39 10.24
N THR A 127 -16.11 10.65 10.32
CA THR A 127 -15.12 10.01 9.44
C THR A 127 -15.01 8.50 9.66
N THR A 128 -15.06 8.04 10.91
CA THR A 128 -15.04 6.61 11.24
C THR A 128 -16.30 5.90 10.78
N ILE A 129 -17.49 6.51 10.94
CA ILE A 129 -18.75 5.91 10.45
C ILE A 129 -18.77 5.84 8.92
N ILE A 130 -18.41 6.91 8.21
CA ILE A 130 -18.41 6.92 6.74
C ILE A 130 -17.39 5.93 6.18
N SER A 131 -16.22 5.80 6.81
CA SER A 131 -15.22 4.81 6.38
C SER A 131 -15.63 3.37 6.65
N MET A 132 -16.30 3.07 7.76
CA MET A 132 -16.88 1.74 8.01
C MET A 132 -17.95 1.39 6.97
N VAL A 133 -18.82 2.35 6.61
CA VAL A 133 -19.86 2.16 5.59
C VAL A 133 -19.24 1.94 4.21
N LEU A 134 -18.30 2.78 3.78
CA LEU A 134 -17.63 2.62 2.49
C LEU A 134 -16.85 1.30 2.41
N PHE A 135 -16.19 0.91 3.50
CA PHE A 135 -15.50 -0.37 3.57
C PHE A 135 -16.48 -1.54 3.41
N ALA A 136 -17.62 -1.51 4.11
CA ALA A 136 -18.67 -2.53 4.01
C ALA A 136 -19.30 -2.63 2.62
N PHE A 137 -19.35 -1.54 1.85
CA PHE A 137 -19.80 -1.57 0.45
C PHE A 137 -18.71 -2.04 -0.54
N SER A 138 -17.44 -1.95 -0.16
CA SER A 138 -16.30 -2.27 -1.03
C SER A 138 -15.78 -3.70 -0.92
N THR A 139 -16.11 -4.39 0.18
CA THR A 139 -15.87 -5.83 0.41
C THR A 139 -17.07 -6.64 -0.04
#